data_AF-A0A7V3F714-F1
#
_entry.id   AF-A0A7V3F714-F1
#
_cell.length_a   1.000
_cell.length_b   1.000
_cell.length_c   1.000
_cell.angle_alpha   90.00
_cell.angle_beta   90.00
_cell.angle_gamma   90.00
#
_symmetry.space_group_name_H-M   'P 1'
#
loop_
_entity.id
_entity.type
_entity.pdbx_description
1 polymer ?
#
loop_
_entity_poly.entity_id
_entity_poly.type
_entity_poly.pdbx_seq_one_letter_code
_entity_poly.pdbx_strand_id
1 'polypeptide(L)' 'MTGIRFGQPAPDFTLPSTSGTDMTLSALRGQDIVLVFYCFDWGSI' A
#
# COMPACT_ATOMS: atom_id res chain seq x y z
N MET A 1 4.19 13.32 -13.88
CA MET A 1 3.58 12.64 -12.72
C MET A 1 2.07 12.71 -12.86
N THR A 2 1.43 11.60 -13.21
CA THR A 2 -0.03 11.48 -13.22
C THR A 2 -0.50 11.31 -11.77
N GLY A 3 -1.36 12.21 -11.30
CA GLY A 3 -1.97 12.08 -9.97
C GLY A 3 -2.84 10.81 -9.88
N ILE A 4 -3.06 10.32 -8.65
CA ILE A 4 -3.97 9.20 -8.39
C ILE A 4 -5.37 9.59 -8.84
N ARG A 5 -5.98 8.76 -9.71
CA ARG A 5 -7.32 8.97 -10.25
C ARG A 5 -8.16 7.72 -10.02
N PHE A 6 -9.43 7.93 -9.70
CA PHE A 6 -10.41 6.86 -9.60
C PHE A 6 -10.51 6.07 -10.91
N GLY A 7 -10.70 4.75 -10.80
CA GLY A 7 -10.84 3.82 -11.94
C GLY A 7 -9.52 3.47 -12.64
N GLN A 8 -8.40 4.10 -12.30
CA GLN A 8 -7.08 3.69 -12.77
C GLN A 8 -6.48 2.62 -11.86
N PRO A 9 -5.69 1.68 -12.40
CA PRO A 9 -4.93 0.76 -11.56
C PRO A 9 -4.09 1.51 -10.54
N ALA A 10 -4.09 1.05 -9.29
CA ALA A 10 -3.19 1.58 -8.27
C ALA A 10 -1.73 1.41 -8.74
N PRO A 11 -0.88 2.44 -8.58
CA PRO A 11 0.54 2.33 -8.90
C PRO A 11 1.20 1.23 -8.07
N ASP A 12 2.04 0.44 -8.72
CA ASP A 12 2.75 -0.64 -8.03
C ASP A 12 3.91 -0.07 -7.20
N PHE A 13 4.17 -0.71 -6.06
CA PHE A 13 5.29 -0.39 -5.19
C PHE A 13 5.67 -1.61 -4.35
N THR A 14 6.92 -1.62 -3.89
CA THR A 14 7.45 -2.59 -2.96
C THR A 14 7.93 -1.86 -1.71
N LEU A 15 7.52 -2.34 -0.53
CA LEU A 15 7.91 -1.78 0.76
C LEU A 15 8.34 -2.89 1.71
N PRO A 16 9.27 -2.62 2.64
CA PRO A 16 9.56 -3.55 3.73
C PRO A 16 8.31 -3.71 4.61
N SER A 17 8.03 -4.95 5.03
CA SER A 17 6.95 -5.25 5.97
C SER A 17 7.47 -5.53 7.38
N THR A 18 6.56 -5.54 8.34
CA THR A 18 6.86 -5.86 9.74
C THR A 18 7.26 -7.32 9.96
N SER A 19 7.03 -8.23 9.00
CA SER A 19 7.52 -9.61 9.06
C SER A 19 8.98 -9.76 8.61
N GLY A 20 9.67 -8.66 8.28
CA GLY A 20 11.06 -8.68 7.83
C GLY A 20 11.24 -9.10 6.37
N THR A 21 10.15 -9.18 5.61
CA THR A 21 10.14 -9.50 4.17
C THR A 21 9.58 -8.33 3.38
N ASP A 22 10.05 -8.12 2.17
CA ASP A 22 9.47 -7.13 1.28
C ASP A 22 8.08 -7.57 0.80
N MET A 23 7.17 -6.60 0.67
CA MET A 23 5.82 -6.80 0.16
C MET A 23 5.59 -5.91 -1.06
N THR A 24 5.07 -6.51 -2.14
CA THR A 24 4.72 -5.80 -3.39
C THR A 24 3.21 -5.72 -3.54
N LEU A 25 2.67 -4.54 -3.85
CA LEU A 25 1.22 -4.32 -3.96
C LEU A 25 0.59 -5.24 -5.02
N SER A 26 1.23 -5.42 -6.18
CA SER A 26 0.74 -6.29 -7.24
C SER A 26 0.65 -7.77 -6.86
N ALA A 27 1.41 -8.23 -5.87
CA ALA A 27 1.35 -9.61 -5.37
C ALA A 27 0.03 -9.92 -4.65
N LEU A 28 -0.70 -8.89 -4.20
CA LEU A 28 -1.96 -9.04 -3.48
C LEU A 28 -3.20 -9.02 -4.41
N ARG A 29 -3.00 -8.89 -5.73
CA ARG A 29 -4.12 -8.87 -6.70
C ARG A 29 -4.91 -10.18 -6.69
N GLY A 30 -6.18 -10.10 -7.11
CA GLY A 30 -7.10 -11.25 -7.14
C GLY A 30 -8.04 -11.33 -5.94
N GLN A 31 -7.95 -10.37 -5.02
CA GLN A 31 -8.84 -10.18 -3.86
C GLN A 31 -9.26 -8.71 -3.76
N ASP A 32 -10.34 -8.44 -3.05
CA ASP A 32 -10.74 -7.08 -2.69
C ASP A 32 -9.86 -6.58 -1.54
N ILE A 33 -9.16 -5.46 -1.77
CA ILE A 33 -8.13 -4.96 -0.84
C ILE A 33 -8.34 -3.47 -0.58
N VAL A 34 -8.06 -3.07 0.66
CA VAL A 34 -8.03 -1.68 1.11
C VAL A 34 -6.60 -1.33 1.50
N LEU A 35 -6.06 -0.24 0.92
CA LEU A 35 -4.77 0.34 1.30
C LEU A 35 -5.01 1.57 2.18
N VAL A 36 -4.41 1.58 3.37
CA VAL A 36 -4.54 2.66 4.35
C VAL A 36 -3.17 3.25 4.66
N PHE A 37 -3.05 4.57 4.59
CA PHE A 37 -1.87 5.31 5.04
C PHE A 37 -2.17 5.95 6.39
N TYR A 38 -1.28 5.79 7.36
CA TYR A 38 -1.40 6.34 8.71
C TYR A 38 -0.05 6.89 9.18
N CYS A 39 -0.07 7.89 10.06
CA CYS A 39 1.13 8.67 10.40
C CYS A 39 1.96 8.10 11.55
N PHE A 40 1.39 7.26 12.41
CA PHE A 40 2.10 6.72 13.58
C PHE A 40 1.66 5.30 13.89
N ASP A 41 2.66 4.44 14.12
CA ASP A 41 2.43 3.13 14.71
C ASP A 41 2.17 3.31 16.22
N TRP A 42 3.08 3.96 16.96
CA TRP A 42 3.07 3.96 18.43
C TRP A 42 3.11 5.39 19.04
N GLY A 43 2.16 6.25 18.70
CA GLY A 43 2.06 7.61 19.26
C GLY A 43 0.62 8.07 19.46
N SER A 44 0.39 8.99 20.40
CA SER A 44 -0.84 9.80 20.46
C SER A 44 -0.61 11.12 19.73
N ILE A 45 -1.62 11.58 18.99
CA ILE A 45 -1.65 12.91 18.39
C ILE A 45 -1.85 14.00 19.47
#